data_AF-A0A075I8B2-F1
#
_entry.id   AF-A0A075I8B2-F1
#
_cell.length_a   1.000
_cell.length_b   1.000
_cell.length_c   1.000
_cell.angle_alpha   90.00
_cell.angle_beta   90.00
_cell.angle_gamma   90.00
#
_symmetry.space_group_name_H-M   'P 1'
#
loop_
_entity.id
_entity.type
_entity.pdbx_description
1 polymer ?
#
loop_
_entity_poly.entity_id
_entity_poly.type
_entity_poly.pdbx_seq_one_letter_code
_entity_poly.pdbx_strand_id
1 'polypeptide(L)' 'MKQRPCVIDKKMRLPITVKEGEEKVTSAKYVDGVLTIEIPITKKGKEISLD' A
#
# COMPACT_ATOMS: atom_id res chain seq x y z
N MET A 1 -7.39 -29.76 -15.22
CA MET A 1 -6.95 -28.40 -15.59
C MET A 1 -6.76 -27.58 -14.32
N LYS A 2 -5.59 -26.94 -14.11
CA LYS A 2 -5.39 -26.02 -12.98
C LYS A 2 -5.91 -24.64 -13.40
N GLN A 3 -7.12 -24.30 -12.96
CA GLN A 3 -7.78 -23.03 -13.31
C GLN A 3 -7.21 -21.83 -12.55
N ARG A 4 -6.56 -22.05 -11.41
CA ARG A 4 -5.99 -20.99 -10.57
C ARG A 4 -4.53 -20.73 -10.95
N PRO A 5 -4.12 -19.46 -11.16
CA PRO A 5 -2.72 -19.10 -11.33
C PRO A 5 -1.88 -19.58 -10.14
N CYS A 6 -0.77 -20.25 -10.42
CA CYS A 6 0.20 -20.65 -9.40
C CYS A 6 1.15 -19.49 -9.03
N VAL A 7 1.20 -18.44 -9.86
CA VAL A 7 2.01 -17.23 -9.67
C VAL A 7 1.14 -16.02 -9.97
N ILE A 8 1.23 -15.00 -9.13
CA ILE A 8 0.47 -13.75 -9.25
C ILE A 8 1.47 -12.59 -9.21
N ASP A 9 1.53 -11.81 -10.29
CA ASP A 9 2.19 -10.50 -10.33
C ASP A 9 1.08 -9.43 -10.43
N LYS A 10 1.12 -8.44 -9.52
CA LYS A 10 0.13 -7.38 -9.45
C LYS A 10 0.84 -6.03 -9.29
N LYS A 11 0.57 -5.13 -10.23
CA LYS A 11 1.00 -3.72 -10.18
C LYS A 11 -0.23 -2.82 -10.00
N MET A 12 -0.13 -1.85 -9.11
CA MET A 12 -1.22 -0.91 -8.81
C MET A 12 -0.66 0.50 -8.65
N ARG A 13 -1.39 1.49 -9.17
CA ARG A 13 -1.10 2.90 -8.92
C ARG A 13 -1.76 3.30 -7.60
N LEU A 14 -0.99 3.88 -6.70
CA LEU A 14 -1.52 4.36 -5.42
C LEU A 14 -2.18 5.74 -5.62
N PRO A 15 -3.25 6.05 -4.86
CA PRO A 15 -3.93 7.35 -4.93
C PRO A 15 -3.19 8.47 -4.19
N ILE A 16 -1.91 8.26 -3.84
CA ILE A 16 -1.09 9.18 -3.06
C ILE A 16 0.29 9.33 -3.70
N THR A 17 0.94 10.46 -3.47
CA THR A 17 2.37 10.59 -3.75
C THR A 17 3.16 9.93 -2.62
N VAL A 18 3.91 8.88 -2.95
CA VAL A 18 4.98 8.36 -2.09
C VAL A 18 6.23 9.22 -2.30
N LYS A 19 6.99 9.51 -1.25
CA LYS A 19 8.25 10.26 -1.36
C LYS A 19 9.24 9.49 -2.24
N GLU A 20 9.93 10.18 -3.14
CA GLU A 20 11.09 9.62 -3.85
C GLU A 20 12.13 9.15 -2.81
N GLY A 21 12.51 7.87 -2.87
CA GLY A 21 13.38 7.23 -1.89
C GLY A 21 12.67 6.50 -0.74
N GLU A 22 11.37 6.75 -0.52
CA GLU A 22 10.46 5.97 0.36
C GLU A 22 9.56 5.03 -0.47
N GLU A 23 10.05 4.47 -1.58
CA GLU A 23 9.37 3.34 -2.26
C GLU A 23 9.32 2.05 -1.40
N LYS A 24 9.76 2.16 -0.14
CA LYS A 24 9.81 1.09 0.84
C LYS A 24 8.45 0.98 1.53
N VAL A 25 7.81 -0.15 1.31
CA VAL A 25 6.74 -0.66 2.18
C VAL A 25 7.23 -0.60 3.63
N THR A 26 6.47 0.03 4.53
CA THR A 26 6.82 0.10 5.96
C THR A 26 6.73 -1.29 6.58
N SER A 27 5.63 -1.98 6.31
CA SER A 27 5.40 -3.34 6.81
C SER A 27 4.43 -4.10 5.90
N ALA A 28 4.50 -5.43 5.94
CA ALA A 28 3.52 -6.30 5.32
C ALA A 28 3.17 -7.45 6.27
N LYS A 29 1.90 -7.83 6.34
CA LYS A 29 1.38 -8.92 7.17
C LYS A 29 0.43 -9.79 6.38
N TYR A 30 0.49 -11.10 6.60
CA TYR A 30 -0.42 -12.05 5.99
C TYR A 30 -1.13 -12.86 7.06
N VAL A 31 -2.45 -12.73 7.12
CA VAL A 31 -3.30 -13.40 8.12
C VAL A 31 -4.61 -13.79 7.43
N ASP A 32 -5.06 -15.03 7.64
CA ASP A 32 -6.35 -15.55 7.17
C ASP A 32 -6.65 -15.34 5.67
N GLY A 33 -5.63 -15.46 4.83
CA GLY A 33 -5.79 -15.30 3.37
C GLY A 33 -5.67 -13.87 2.87
N VAL A 34 -5.40 -12.90 3.75
CA VAL A 34 -5.34 -11.47 3.42
C VAL A 34 -3.92 -10.93 3.59
N LEU A 35 -3.40 -10.30 2.54
CA LEU A 35 -2.14 -9.55 2.56
C LEU A 35 -2.42 -8.08 2.84
N THR A 36 -1.98 -7.58 3.98
CA THR A 36 -2.04 -6.17 4.37
C THR A 36 -0.67 -5.54 4.19
N ILE A 37 -0.61 -4.40 3.50
CA ILE A 37 0.62 -3.66 3.20
C ILE A 37 0.46 -2.24 3.76
N GLU A 38 1.36 -1.84 4.65
CA GLU A 38 1.41 -0.47 5.19
C GLU A 38 2.40 0.36 4.37
N ILE A 39 1.88 1.42 3.76
CA ILE A 39 2.65 2.32 2.90
C ILE A 39 2.70 3.69 3.58
N PRO A 40 3.89 4.25 3.83
CA PRO A 40 4.00 5.55 4.47
C PRO A 40 3.48 6.63 3.51
N ILE A 41 2.71 7.58 4.08
CA ILE A 41 2.15 8.68 3.31
C ILE A 41 2.83 9.98 3.71
N THR A 42 3.14 10.83 2.73
CA THR A 42 3.34 12.24 3.04
C THR A 42 2.00 12.94 3.12
N LYS A 43 1.58 13.30 4.34
CA LYS A 43 0.42 14.17 4.53
C LYS A 43 0.72 15.52 3.87
N LYS A 44 0.12 15.75 2.70
CA LYS A 44 0.09 17.07 2.05
C LYS A 44 -1.20 17.75 2.47
N GLY A 45 -1.14 18.49 3.57
CA GLY A 45 -2.29 19.23 4.11
C GLY A 45 -2.06 19.64 5.55
N LYS A 46 -2.30 20.91 5.86
CA LYS A 46 -2.32 21.40 7.25
C LYS A 46 -3.68 21.06 7.83
N GLU A 47 -3.69 20.41 8.98
CA GLU A 47 -4.91 20.22 9.75
C GLU A 47 -5.32 21.56 10.33
N ILE A 48 -6.55 21.98 10.07
CA ILE A 48 -7.10 23.26 10.55
C ILE A 48 -8.23 22.91 11.51
N SER A 49 -8.11 23.33 12.77
CA SER A 49 -9.19 23.22 13.74
C SER A 49 -10.27 24.26 13.44
N LEU A 50 -11.53 23.90 13.71
CA LEU A 50 -12.71 24.76 13.52
C LEU A 50 -13.23 25.29 14.86
N ASP A 51 -12.33 25.53 15.81
CA ASP A 51 -12.68 26.05 17.14
C ASP A 51 -13.42 27.40 17.06
#